data_AF-A0A942AG47-F1
#
_entry.id   AF-A0A942AG47-F1
#
_cell.length_a   1.000
_cell.length_b   1.000
_cell.length_c   1.000
_cell.angle_alpha   90.00
_cell.angle_beta   90.00
_cell.angle_gamma   90.00
#
_symmetry.space_group_name_H-M   'P 1'
#
loop_
_entity.id
_entity.type
_entity.pdbx_description
1 polymer ?
#
loop_
_entity_poly.entity_id
_entity_poly.type
_entity_poly.pdbx_seq_one_letter_code
_entity_poly.pdbx_strand_id
1 'polypeptide(L)'
;PDARLKQACITPDNGRYKLSFQFEVDADIPEIPEDIRPERICAIDFGVDNLMSVTNNCGLPSLIYKGGVAKSVNQKYNKTIAALVSEQTLRTGEKFVPDAAYYAATNRRNDQISDFMRKCAKHFVAWCIENRIDTVVMGINKYWKQEAGLGKRNNQNFVQLPFDRLRNIIRYLCVWEGIFCLDQEESYTSKASFPDRDFIPVYGNEKGKPSFSGQRRPVHYKGMYKKDGFRGLYTTKSGDIINSDLNGSANILRKAFPNAFTEKPAPDFNSVVIIRHPDEEKVKNNRKKQTAVQKQDSHAKIKRQRKKDAKRKKHPAA
;
A
#
# COMPACT_ATOMS: atom_id res chain seq x y z
N PRO A 1 -1.65 -0.43 27.81
CA PRO A 1 -1.75 0.94 28.33
C PRO A 1 -3.05 1.13 29.11
N ASP A 2 -2.95 1.66 30.32
CA ASP A 2 -4.12 2.20 31.02
C ASP A 2 -4.66 3.36 30.17
N ALA A 3 -5.92 3.23 29.76
CA ALA A 3 -6.54 4.15 28.82
C ALA A 3 -7.92 4.51 29.32
N ARG A 4 -8.19 5.81 29.44
CA ARG A 4 -9.46 6.34 29.91
C ARG A 4 -10.36 6.66 28.73
N LEU A 5 -11.56 6.08 28.72
CA LEU A 5 -12.57 6.45 27.72
C LEU A 5 -12.95 7.92 27.88
N LYS A 6 -12.70 8.72 26.83
CA LYS A 6 -13.06 10.15 26.76
C LYS A 6 -14.40 10.39 26.10
N GLN A 7 -14.66 9.69 25.00
CA GLN A 7 -15.83 9.93 24.18
C GLN A 7 -16.29 8.64 23.51
N ALA A 8 -17.60 8.42 23.48
CA ALA A 8 -18.25 7.47 22.61
C ALA A 8 -19.16 8.24 21.64
N CYS A 9 -19.00 7.98 20.34
CA CYS A 9 -19.76 8.64 19.29
C CYS A 9 -20.45 7.61 18.41
N ILE A 10 -21.72 7.84 18.09
CA ILE A 10 -22.52 7.01 17.18
C ILE A 10 -22.84 7.85 15.95
N THR A 11 -22.40 7.41 14.78
CA THR A 11 -22.70 8.09 13.51
C THR A 11 -23.39 7.15 12.53
N PRO A 12 -24.44 7.60 11.81
CA PRO A 12 -24.99 6.83 10.70
C PRO A 12 -23.96 6.76 9.55
N ASP A 13 -23.81 5.59 8.95
CA ASP A 13 -22.86 5.31 7.86
C ASP A 13 -23.44 4.23 6.94
N ASN A 14 -23.89 4.61 5.73
CA ASN A 14 -24.36 3.69 4.70
C ASN A 14 -25.30 2.59 5.22
N GLY A 15 -26.44 2.98 5.80
CA GLY A 15 -27.42 2.04 6.34
C GLY A 15 -26.98 1.25 7.58
N ARG A 16 -25.89 1.67 8.24
CA ARG A 16 -25.40 1.12 9.52
C ARG A 16 -25.15 2.25 10.52
N TYR A 17 -24.93 1.89 11.78
CA TYR A 17 -24.38 2.80 12.77
C TYR A 17 -22.93 2.42 13.06
N LYS A 18 -22.05 3.42 13.08
CA LYS A 18 -20.65 3.28 13.46
C LYS A 18 -20.47 3.81 14.87
N LEU A 19 -20.02 2.93 15.76
CA LEU A 19 -19.62 3.28 17.11
C LEU A 19 -18.11 3.58 17.11
N SER A 20 -17.74 4.77 17.57
CA SER A 20 -16.35 5.19 17.69
C SER A 20 -16.05 5.55 19.14
N PHE A 21 -14.99 4.98 19.69
CA PHE A 21 -14.54 5.22 21.05
C PHE A 21 -13.19 5.94 21.00
N GLN A 22 -13.11 7.10 21.64
CA GLN A 22 -11.87 7.84 21.84
C GLN A 22 -11.38 7.61 23.25
N PHE A 23 -10.12 7.17 23.35
CA PHE A 23 -9.45 6.99 24.61
C PHE A 23 -8.36 8.04 24.75
N GLU A 24 -8.25 8.62 25.94
CA GLU A 24 -7.04 9.28 26.39
C GLU A 24 -6.15 8.20 27.00
N VAL A 25 -4.87 8.26 26.67
CA VAL A 25 -3.91 7.25 27.10
C VAL A 25 -2.89 8.00 27.93
N ASP A 26 -2.78 7.63 29.20
CA ASP A 26 -1.81 8.21 30.15
C ASP A 26 -0.42 7.57 29.95
N ALA A 27 -0.14 7.07 28.75
CA ALA A 27 1.17 6.53 28.42
C ALA A 27 2.10 7.70 28.12
N ASP A 28 3.34 7.58 28.61
CA ASP A 28 4.48 8.36 28.14
C ASP A 28 4.72 8.01 26.66
N ILE A 29 3.92 8.60 25.76
CA ILE A 29 4.24 8.61 24.33
C ILE A 29 5.64 9.23 24.27
N PRO A 30 6.64 8.56 23.67
CA PRO A 30 7.99 9.10 23.65
C PRO A 30 7.94 10.51 23.09
N GLU A 31 8.34 11.49 23.90
CA GLU A 31 8.44 12.86 23.43
C GLU A 31 9.43 12.88 22.26
N ILE A 32 8.98 13.46 21.15
CA ILE A 32 9.82 13.70 19.98
C ILE A 32 10.68 14.91 20.34
N PRO A 33 12.02 14.76 20.53
CA PRO A 33 12.86 15.88 20.92
C PRO A 33 12.78 17.03 19.90
N GLU A 34 12.80 18.28 20.37
CA GLU A 34 12.84 19.45 19.49
C GLU A 34 14.13 19.47 18.64
N ASP A 35 15.20 18.85 19.12
CA ASP A 35 16.51 18.76 18.49
C ASP A 35 16.80 17.38 17.86
N ILE A 36 15.76 16.65 17.40
CA ILE A 36 15.96 15.39 16.68
C ILE A 36 17.07 15.56 15.64
N ARG A 37 18.04 14.66 15.72
CA ARG A 37 19.08 14.46 14.71
C ARG A 37 18.71 13.19 13.96
N PRO A 38 17.93 13.29 12.87
CA PRO A 38 17.48 12.11 12.13
C PRO A 38 18.70 11.34 11.63
N GLU A 39 18.85 10.08 12.03
CA GLU A 39 20.02 9.29 11.68
C GLU A 39 19.65 8.18 10.69
N ARG A 40 18.59 7.45 11.03
CA ARG A 40 18.07 6.29 10.32
C ARG A 40 16.70 6.66 9.78
N ILE A 41 16.70 7.15 8.55
CA ILE A 41 15.55 7.78 7.94
C ILE A 41 15.06 6.99 6.72
N CYS A 42 13.75 6.99 6.52
CA CYS A 42 13.13 6.44 5.32
C CYS A 42 12.08 7.38 4.76
N ALA A 43 11.79 7.26 3.47
CA ALA A 43 10.77 8.05 2.78
C ALA A 43 9.73 7.14 2.16
N ILE A 44 8.47 7.59 2.14
CA ILE A 44 7.36 6.90 1.50
C ILE A 44 6.85 7.75 0.33
N ASP A 45 6.86 7.17 -0.87
CA ASP A 45 6.12 7.65 -2.03
C ASP A 45 4.83 6.84 -2.17
N PHE A 46 3.69 7.53 -2.18
CA PHE A 46 2.36 6.91 -2.26
C PHE A 46 1.86 6.87 -3.71
N GLY A 47 1.42 5.70 -4.17
CA GLY A 47 0.96 5.53 -5.55
C GLY A 47 -0.16 4.49 -5.73
N VAL A 48 -0.75 4.43 -6.92
CA VAL A 48 -1.88 3.51 -7.19
C VAL A 48 -1.39 2.10 -7.52
N ASP A 49 -0.34 1.97 -8.34
CA ASP A 49 0.20 0.68 -8.75
C ASP A 49 1.12 0.09 -7.66
N ASN A 50 2.00 0.92 -7.12
CA ASN A 50 2.71 0.69 -5.87
C ASN A 50 2.03 1.55 -4.81
N LEU A 51 1.28 0.93 -3.89
CA LEU A 51 0.58 1.60 -2.80
C LEU A 51 1.53 2.50 -2.02
N MET A 52 2.72 1.96 -1.72
CA MET A 52 3.80 2.63 -1.04
C MET A 52 5.11 2.11 -1.63
N SER A 53 6.02 3.03 -1.96
CA SER A 53 7.40 2.73 -2.32
C SER A 53 8.30 3.38 -1.27
N VAL A 54 9.16 2.60 -0.64
CA VAL A 54 9.96 3.01 0.52
C VAL A 54 11.44 2.88 0.19
N THR A 55 12.17 3.96 0.39
CA THR A 55 13.65 4.01 0.34
C THR A 55 14.19 4.53 1.67
N ASN A 56 15.46 4.26 1.96
CA ASN A 56 16.08 4.59 3.24
C ASN A 56 17.55 4.97 3.05
N ASN A 57 18.13 5.66 4.04
CA ASN A 57 19.56 5.96 4.10
C ASN A 57 20.36 4.93 4.92
N CYS A 58 19.78 3.78 5.22
CA CYS A 58 20.35 2.79 6.12
C CYS A 58 21.02 1.61 5.39
N GLY A 59 20.98 1.59 4.06
CA GLY A 59 21.49 0.49 3.24
C GLY A 59 20.58 -0.76 3.28
N LEU A 60 19.37 -0.61 3.81
CA LEU A 60 18.38 -1.69 3.86
C LEU A 60 17.70 -1.85 2.49
N PRO A 61 17.20 -3.06 2.17
CA PRO A 61 16.38 -3.24 0.98
C PRO A 61 15.21 -2.25 0.92
N SER A 62 14.96 -1.70 -0.26
CA SER A 62 13.78 -0.87 -0.51
C SER A 62 12.50 -1.71 -0.44
N LEU A 63 11.39 -1.13 0.00
CA LEU A 63 10.11 -1.83 0.07
C LEU A 63 9.14 -1.35 -1.00
N ILE A 64 8.44 -2.28 -1.66
CA ILE A 64 7.33 -1.95 -2.55
C ILE A 64 6.07 -2.69 -2.10
N TYR A 65 5.10 -1.94 -1.59
CA TYR A 65 3.76 -2.44 -1.31
C TYR A 65 2.91 -2.33 -2.58
N LYS A 66 2.40 -3.44 -3.10
CA LYS A 66 1.60 -3.42 -4.34
C LYS A 66 0.16 -2.96 -4.07
N GLY A 67 -0.36 -2.07 -4.91
CA GLY A 67 -1.76 -1.63 -4.86
C GLY A 67 -2.76 -2.59 -5.50
N GLY A 68 -2.31 -3.76 -5.99
CA GLY A 68 -3.12 -4.70 -6.76
C GLY A 68 -4.39 -5.18 -6.03
N VAL A 69 -4.31 -5.41 -4.72
CA VAL A 69 -5.45 -5.78 -3.88
C VAL A 69 -6.50 -4.68 -3.88
N ALA A 70 -6.08 -3.45 -3.60
CA ALA A 70 -6.96 -2.30 -3.57
C ALA A 70 -7.61 -2.01 -4.94
N LYS A 71 -6.83 -2.16 -6.02
CA LYS A 71 -7.32 -2.06 -7.40
C LYS A 71 -8.37 -3.12 -7.72
N SER A 72 -8.14 -4.37 -7.32
CA SER A 72 -9.10 -5.47 -7.54
C SER A 72 -10.41 -5.23 -6.79
N VAL A 73 -10.33 -4.78 -5.55
CA VAL A 73 -11.52 -4.41 -4.74
C VAL A 73 -12.30 -3.27 -5.40
N ASN A 74 -11.62 -2.20 -5.83
CA ASN A 74 -12.27 -1.09 -6.55
C ASN A 74 -12.88 -1.53 -7.88
N GLN A 75 -12.20 -2.39 -8.65
CA GLN A 75 -12.73 -2.91 -9.90
C GLN A 75 -14.03 -3.70 -9.68
N LYS A 76 -14.05 -4.59 -8.68
CA LYS A 76 -15.24 -5.35 -8.32
C LYS A 76 -16.37 -4.41 -7.90
N TYR A 77 -16.07 -3.43 -7.05
CA TYR A 77 -17.03 -2.42 -6.61
C TYR A 77 -17.63 -1.65 -7.79
N ASN A 78 -16.80 -1.10 -8.67
CA ASN A 78 -17.27 -0.35 -9.84
C ASN A 78 -18.17 -1.21 -10.74
N LYS A 79 -17.84 -2.50 -10.94
CA LYS A 79 -18.70 -3.44 -11.69
C LYS A 79 -20.04 -3.67 -11.00
N THR A 80 -20.04 -3.87 -9.69
CA THR A 80 -21.26 -4.09 -8.90
C THR A 80 -22.16 -2.86 -8.92
N ILE A 81 -21.61 -1.66 -8.68
CA ILE A 81 -22.39 -0.42 -8.68
C ILE A 81 -22.96 -0.14 -10.08
N ALA A 82 -22.19 -0.34 -11.15
CA ALA A 82 -22.72 -0.16 -12.51
C ALA A 82 -23.92 -1.07 -12.81
N ALA A 83 -23.88 -2.33 -12.34
CA ALA A 83 -25.00 -3.26 -12.50
C ALA A 83 -26.24 -2.80 -11.70
N LEU A 84 -26.07 -2.44 -10.42
CA LEU A 84 -27.16 -1.96 -9.57
C LEU A 84 -27.80 -0.69 -10.12
N VAL A 85 -26.98 0.26 -10.57
CA VAL A 85 -27.44 1.50 -11.19
C VAL A 85 -28.25 1.19 -12.44
N SER A 86 -27.70 0.38 -13.35
CA SER A 86 -28.37 0.01 -14.60
C SER A 86 -29.71 -0.69 -14.36
N GLU A 87 -29.75 -1.64 -13.44
CA GLU A 87 -30.97 -2.40 -13.12
C GLU A 87 -32.05 -1.48 -12.55
N GLN A 88 -31.70 -0.61 -11.60
CA GLN A 88 -32.67 0.30 -10.98
C GLN A 88 -33.19 1.35 -11.96
N THR A 89 -32.31 1.97 -12.76
CA THR A 89 -32.74 3.00 -13.72
C THR A 89 -33.57 2.42 -14.85
N LEU A 90 -33.26 1.21 -15.33
CA LEU A 90 -34.07 0.54 -16.36
C LEU A 90 -35.45 0.12 -15.83
N ARG A 91 -35.53 -0.33 -14.58
CA ARG A 91 -36.78 -0.75 -13.95
C ARG A 91 -37.72 0.42 -13.63
N THR A 92 -37.15 1.56 -13.22
CA THR A 92 -37.94 2.71 -12.72
C THR A 92 -38.14 3.82 -13.75
N GLY A 93 -37.25 3.93 -14.75
CA GLY A 93 -37.20 5.10 -15.64
C GLY A 93 -36.64 6.36 -14.97
N GLU A 94 -36.28 6.29 -13.69
CA GLU A 94 -35.88 7.43 -12.86
C GLU A 94 -34.37 7.47 -12.63
N LYS A 95 -33.90 8.58 -12.04
CA LYS A 95 -32.51 8.68 -11.56
C LYS A 95 -32.24 7.67 -10.43
N PHE A 96 -31.01 7.17 -10.39
CA PHE A 96 -30.58 6.22 -9.37
C PHE A 96 -30.71 6.77 -7.94
N VAL A 97 -31.28 5.97 -7.04
CA VAL A 97 -31.40 6.24 -5.60
C VAL A 97 -30.69 5.12 -4.83
N PRO A 98 -29.68 5.43 -3.98
CA PRO A 98 -29.00 4.44 -3.15
C PRO A 98 -29.95 3.64 -2.25
N ASP A 99 -29.86 2.32 -2.32
CA ASP A 99 -30.63 1.39 -1.50
C ASP A 99 -29.74 0.50 -0.62
N ALA A 100 -30.34 -0.47 0.07
CA ALA A 100 -29.61 -1.40 0.95
C ALA A 100 -28.53 -2.21 0.21
N ALA A 101 -28.74 -2.57 -1.06
CA ALA A 101 -27.77 -3.32 -1.85
C ALA A 101 -26.57 -2.44 -2.23
N TYR A 102 -26.81 -1.18 -2.60
CA TYR A 102 -25.77 -0.19 -2.80
C TYR A 102 -24.93 0.00 -1.53
N TYR A 103 -25.58 0.22 -0.39
CA TYR A 103 -24.88 0.41 0.88
C TYR A 103 -24.06 -0.82 1.29
N ALA A 104 -24.58 -2.03 1.10
CA ALA A 104 -23.84 -3.26 1.38
C ALA A 104 -22.57 -3.38 0.51
N ALA A 105 -22.66 -3.04 -0.79
CA ALA A 105 -21.52 -3.04 -1.70
C ALA A 105 -20.45 -2.00 -1.29
N THR A 106 -20.89 -0.80 -0.93
CA THR A 106 -20.02 0.30 -0.46
C THR A 106 -19.31 -0.05 0.84
N ASN A 107 -20.06 -0.54 1.83
CA ASN A 107 -19.51 -0.96 3.13
C ASN A 107 -18.48 -2.07 2.95
N ARG A 108 -18.81 -3.12 2.20
CA ARG A 108 -17.86 -4.21 1.92
C ARG A 108 -16.57 -3.70 1.30
N ARG A 109 -16.67 -2.80 0.32
CA ARG A 109 -15.50 -2.20 -0.31
C ARG A 109 -14.67 -1.40 0.70
N ASN A 110 -15.32 -0.57 1.51
CA ASN A 110 -14.64 0.27 2.50
C ASN A 110 -13.95 -0.56 3.58
N ASP A 111 -14.59 -1.62 4.07
CA ASP A 111 -14.03 -2.55 5.05
C ASP A 111 -12.78 -3.24 4.49
N GLN A 112 -12.85 -3.77 3.27
CA GLN A 112 -11.71 -4.44 2.63
C GLN A 112 -10.53 -3.50 2.37
N ILE A 113 -10.79 -2.29 1.88
CA ILE A 113 -9.72 -1.28 1.67
C ILE A 113 -9.12 -0.86 3.01
N SER A 114 -9.95 -0.65 4.04
CA SER A 114 -9.45 -0.23 5.34
C SER A 114 -8.63 -1.32 6.02
N ASP A 115 -9.05 -2.58 5.94
CA ASP A 115 -8.29 -3.71 6.48
C ASP A 115 -6.93 -3.82 5.80
N PHE A 116 -6.91 -3.79 4.47
CA PHE A 116 -5.68 -3.86 3.69
C PHE A 116 -4.71 -2.71 4.04
N MET A 117 -5.20 -1.48 4.09
CA MET A 117 -4.38 -0.32 4.46
C MET A 117 -3.81 -0.41 5.88
N ARG A 118 -4.63 -0.82 6.86
CA ARG A 118 -4.18 -1.00 8.25
C ARG A 118 -3.10 -2.07 8.36
N LYS A 119 -3.24 -3.18 7.65
CA LYS A 119 -2.23 -4.24 7.60
C LYS A 119 -0.93 -3.76 6.97
N CYS A 120 -1.00 -3.03 5.85
CA CYS A 120 0.18 -2.45 5.21
C CYS A 120 0.90 -1.48 6.15
N ALA A 121 0.16 -0.58 6.80
CA ALA A 121 0.72 0.37 7.76
C ALA A 121 1.35 -0.34 8.95
N LYS A 122 0.67 -1.31 9.57
CA LYS A 122 1.21 -2.07 10.71
C LYS A 122 2.48 -2.84 10.34
N HIS A 123 2.49 -3.48 9.17
CA HIS A 123 3.68 -4.17 8.67
C HIS A 123 4.84 -3.20 8.45
N PHE A 124 4.56 -2.05 7.84
CA PHE A 124 5.57 -1.01 7.61
C PHE A 124 6.15 -0.47 8.92
N VAL A 125 5.32 -0.11 9.90
CA VAL A 125 5.81 0.39 11.19
C VAL A 125 6.58 -0.69 11.95
N ALA A 126 6.15 -1.96 11.89
CA ALA A 126 6.93 -3.06 12.46
C ALA A 126 8.33 -3.16 11.83
N TRP A 127 8.42 -3.04 10.50
CA TRP A 127 9.71 -2.98 9.81
C TRP A 127 10.56 -1.79 10.25
N CYS A 128 9.95 -0.61 10.45
CA CYS A 128 10.66 0.56 11.00
C CYS A 128 11.25 0.28 12.39
N ILE A 129 10.47 -0.32 13.29
CA ILE A 129 10.91 -0.68 14.65
C ILE A 129 12.06 -1.68 14.59
N GLU A 130 11.90 -2.79 13.85
CA GLU A 130 12.91 -3.84 13.72
C GLU A 130 14.24 -3.29 13.19
N ASN A 131 14.19 -2.29 12.32
CA ASN A 131 15.35 -1.68 11.68
C ASN A 131 15.79 -0.37 12.35
N ARG A 132 15.20 -0.01 13.50
CA ARG A 132 15.51 1.21 14.27
C ARG A 132 15.45 2.46 13.41
N ILE A 133 14.42 2.58 12.57
CA ILE A 133 14.15 3.82 11.81
C ILE A 133 13.59 4.84 12.80
N ASP A 134 14.26 5.98 12.92
CA ASP A 134 13.84 7.06 13.81
C ASP A 134 12.91 8.07 13.13
N THR A 135 13.03 8.24 11.80
CA THR A 135 12.27 9.24 11.06
C THR A 135 11.69 8.70 9.76
N VAL A 136 10.40 8.98 9.55
CA VAL A 136 9.66 8.67 8.33
C VAL A 136 9.25 9.96 7.63
N VAL A 137 9.73 10.15 6.41
CA VAL A 137 9.33 11.24 5.53
C VAL A 137 8.20 10.78 4.64
N MET A 138 7.05 11.42 4.72
CA MET A 138 5.89 11.13 3.86
C MET A 138 5.74 12.27 2.88
N GLY A 139 5.87 11.96 1.59
CA GLY A 139 5.66 13.00 0.61
C GLY A 139 4.17 13.37 0.46
N ILE A 140 3.92 14.66 0.25
CA ILE A 140 2.63 15.27 0.06
C ILE A 140 2.66 16.09 -1.23
N ASN A 141 1.70 15.80 -2.10
CA ASN A 141 1.37 16.67 -3.21
C ASN A 141 0.10 17.47 -2.86
N LYS A 142 0.22 18.79 -2.65
CA LYS A 142 -0.90 19.64 -2.19
C LYS A 142 -2.08 19.65 -3.16
N TYR A 143 -1.86 19.39 -4.44
CA TYR A 143 -2.88 19.42 -5.50
C TYR A 143 -3.36 18.03 -5.94
N TRP A 144 -2.97 16.97 -5.22
CA TRP A 144 -3.01 15.61 -5.77
C TRP A 144 -4.39 15.14 -6.26
N LYS A 145 -5.49 15.58 -5.63
CA LYS A 145 -6.88 15.17 -5.94
C LYS A 145 -7.63 16.08 -6.92
N GLN A 146 -7.14 17.29 -7.18
CA GLN A 146 -7.95 18.31 -7.87
C GLN A 146 -7.80 18.26 -9.39
N GLU A 147 -6.65 17.82 -9.93
CA GLU A 147 -6.40 17.78 -11.38
C GLU A 147 -5.46 16.63 -11.81
N ALA A 148 -5.77 15.38 -11.43
CA ALA A 148 -4.95 14.25 -11.85
C ALA A 148 -5.12 13.95 -13.35
N GLY A 149 -4.32 14.61 -14.20
CA GLY A 149 -4.12 14.34 -15.63
C GLY A 149 -3.47 12.97 -15.92
N LEU A 150 -3.79 11.94 -15.14
CA LEU A 150 -3.23 10.59 -15.20
C LEU A 150 -3.97 9.66 -16.19
N GLY A 151 -4.97 10.20 -16.89
CA GLY A 151 -5.89 9.47 -17.77
C GLY A 151 -7.08 8.84 -17.02
N LYS A 152 -8.22 8.68 -17.69
CA LYS A 152 -9.54 8.33 -17.10
C LYS A 152 -9.49 7.16 -16.10
N ARG A 153 -8.87 6.03 -16.48
CA ARG A 153 -8.81 4.82 -15.65
C ARG A 153 -7.90 4.98 -14.42
N ASN A 154 -6.76 5.66 -14.57
CA ASN A 154 -5.86 5.88 -13.44
C ASN A 154 -6.46 6.93 -12.50
N ASN A 155 -7.08 7.98 -13.03
CA ASN A 155 -7.76 9.00 -12.23
C ASN A 155 -8.88 8.37 -11.39
N GLN A 156 -9.71 7.49 -11.97
CA GLN A 156 -10.73 6.76 -11.21
C GLN A 156 -10.14 5.94 -10.05
N ASN A 157 -9.08 5.16 -10.30
CA ASN A 157 -8.44 4.37 -9.24
C ASN A 157 -7.81 5.25 -8.16
N PHE A 158 -7.17 6.34 -8.58
CA PHE A 158 -6.47 7.30 -7.73
C PHE A 158 -7.43 8.03 -6.80
N VAL A 159 -8.50 8.62 -7.36
CA VAL A 159 -9.53 9.34 -6.61
C VAL A 159 -10.23 8.40 -5.62
N GLN A 160 -10.41 7.13 -5.98
CA GLN A 160 -11.06 6.16 -5.10
C GLN A 160 -10.17 5.69 -3.93
N LEU A 161 -8.84 5.78 -4.01
CA LEU A 161 -7.96 5.33 -2.93
C LEU A 161 -7.76 6.41 -1.86
N PRO A 162 -8.04 6.13 -0.58
CA PRO A 162 -7.91 7.12 0.49
C PRO A 162 -6.47 7.21 1.02
N PHE A 163 -5.54 7.73 0.23
CA PHE A 163 -4.12 7.83 0.62
C PHE A 163 -3.88 8.68 1.88
N ASP A 164 -4.65 9.77 2.05
CA ASP A 164 -4.61 10.56 3.28
C ASP A 164 -4.93 9.72 4.53
N ARG A 165 -5.84 8.75 4.38
CA ARG A 165 -6.19 7.82 5.47
C ARG A 165 -5.02 6.88 5.77
N LEU A 166 -4.37 6.33 4.76
CA LEU A 166 -3.21 5.47 4.94
C LEU A 166 -2.06 6.24 5.62
N ARG A 167 -1.77 7.45 5.14
CA ARG A 167 -0.78 8.35 5.75
C ARG A 167 -1.08 8.61 7.22
N ASN A 168 -2.34 8.93 7.55
CA ASN A 168 -2.73 9.19 8.94
C ASN A 168 -2.63 7.93 9.82
N ILE A 169 -2.93 6.74 9.30
CA ILE A 169 -2.74 5.48 10.03
C ILE A 169 -1.25 5.25 10.31
N ILE A 170 -0.38 5.45 9.32
CA ILE A 170 1.08 5.31 9.47
C ILE A 170 1.58 6.31 10.51
N ARG A 171 1.25 7.60 10.38
CA ARG A 171 1.66 8.64 11.32
C ARG A 171 1.24 8.31 12.74
N TYR A 172 -0.02 7.89 12.93
CA TYR A 172 -0.53 7.49 14.24
C TYR A 172 0.29 6.35 14.84
N LEU A 173 0.56 5.30 14.07
CA LEU A 173 1.34 4.15 14.54
C LEU A 173 2.81 4.51 14.78
N CYS A 174 3.41 5.38 13.96
CA CYS A 174 4.79 5.84 14.15
C CYS A 174 4.93 6.67 15.43
N VAL A 175 4.06 7.66 15.65
CA VAL A 175 4.08 8.50 16.86
C VAL A 175 3.89 7.64 18.12
N TRP A 176 3.00 6.64 18.05
CA TRP A 176 2.79 5.69 19.14
C TRP A 176 4.06 4.92 19.54
N GLU A 177 4.97 4.73 18.60
CA GLU A 177 6.22 3.98 18.77
C GLU A 177 7.45 4.91 18.86
N GLY A 178 7.24 6.22 19.03
CA GLY A 178 8.31 7.22 19.13
C GLY A 178 9.07 7.50 17.82
N ILE A 179 8.49 7.17 16.67
CA ILE A 179 9.07 7.40 15.34
C ILE A 179 8.57 8.75 14.81
N PHE A 180 9.50 9.66 14.51
CA PHE A 180 9.19 10.98 14.00
C PHE A 180 8.63 10.92 12.57
N CYS A 181 7.64 11.74 12.28
CA CYS A 181 6.97 11.79 10.98
C CYS A 181 7.02 13.20 10.41
N LEU A 182 7.66 13.35 9.25
CA LEU A 182 7.76 14.63 8.54
C LEU A 182 6.99 14.56 7.23
N ASP A 183 6.24 15.62 6.93
CA ASP A 183 5.58 15.79 5.65
C ASP A 183 6.47 16.60 4.70
N GLN A 184 6.69 16.11 3.48
CA GLN A 184 7.57 16.74 2.49
C GLN A 184 6.82 17.04 1.19
N GLU A 185 6.91 18.27 0.69
CA GLU A 185 6.28 18.65 -0.58
C GLU A 185 6.97 17.94 -1.78
N GLU A 186 6.18 17.31 -2.65
CA GLU A 186 6.67 16.39 -3.71
C GLU A 186 6.81 17.00 -5.12
N SER A 187 6.85 18.33 -5.27
CA SER A 187 7.03 18.93 -6.58
C SER A 187 8.29 18.40 -7.25
N TYR A 188 8.12 17.92 -8.48
CA TYR A 188 9.15 17.40 -9.37
C TYR A 188 9.93 16.16 -8.88
N THR A 189 9.61 15.57 -7.72
CA THR A 189 10.34 14.40 -7.18
C THR A 189 10.24 13.16 -8.09
N SER A 190 9.14 13.03 -8.84
CA SER A 190 8.93 11.95 -9.81
C SER A 190 9.59 12.20 -11.19
N LYS A 191 10.11 13.40 -11.43
CA LYS A 191 10.76 13.82 -12.68
C LYS A 191 12.27 13.91 -12.55
N ALA A 192 12.74 14.47 -11.44
CA ALA A 192 14.16 14.58 -11.12
C ALA A 192 14.82 13.21 -11.03
N SER A 193 16.06 13.13 -11.48
CA SER A 193 16.87 11.93 -11.32
C SER A 193 17.51 11.93 -9.93
N PHE A 194 17.22 10.89 -9.15
CA PHE A 194 17.93 10.68 -7.90
C PHE A 194 19.42 10.37 -8.15
N PRO A 195 19.78 9.37 -8.99
CA PRO A 195 21.19 9.03 -9.23
C PRO A 195 22.02 10.19 -9.78
N ASP A 196 21.44 11.04 -10.63
CA ASP A 196 22.16 12.16 -11.25
C ASP A 196 22.20 13.43 -10.38
N ARG A 197 21.64 13.37 -9.16
CA ARG A 197 21.59 14.50 -8.20
C ARG A 197 20.94 15.76 -8.75
N ASP A 198 19.90 15.59 -9.59
CA ASP A 198 19.13 16.71 -10.13
C ASP A 198 18.62 17.64 -9.02
N PHE A 199 18.70 18.95 -9.26
CA PHE A 199 18.06 19.95 -8.42
C PHE A 199 16.53 19.78 -8.43
N ILE A 200 15.91 19.79 -7.26
CA ILE A 200 14.46 19.56 -7.10
C ILE A 200 13.80 20.85 -6.60
N PRO A 201 13.24 21.69 -7.49
CA PRO A 201 12.63 22.93 -7.07
C PRO A 201 11.28 22.71 -6.38
N VAL A 202 10.77 23.76 -5.75
CA VAL A 202 9.38 23.85 -5.30
C VAL A 202 8.57 24.50 -6.42
N TYR A 203 7.40 23.95 -6.74
CA TYR A 203 6.55 24.51 -7.79
C TYR A 203 6.19 25.98 -7.50
N GLY A 204 6.39 26.84 -8.49
CA GLY A 204 6.12 28.27 -8.40
C GLY A 204 7.27 29.13 -7.84
N ASN A 205 8.33 28.51 -7.31
CA ASN A 205 9.46 29.26 -6.74
C ASN A 205 10.55 29.63 -7.76
N GLU A 206 10.59 28.93 -8.91
CA GLU A 206 11.62 29.13 -9.93
C GLU A 206 11.09 29.85 -11.17
N LYS A 207 11.94 30.68 -11.79
CA LYS A 207 11.65 31.31 -13.09
C LYS A 207 11.98 30.33 -14.22
N GLY A 208 10.94 29.79 -14.88
CA GLY A 208 11.07 28.90 -16.03
C GLY A 208 10.66 27.45 -15.77
N LYS A 209 10.71 26.61 -16.80
CA LYS A 209 10.40 25.18 -16.67
C LYS A 209 11.67 24.43 -16.26
N PRO A 210 11.70 23.73 -15.11
CA PRO A 210 12.88 22.97 -14.71
C PRO A 210 13.17 21.83 -15.69
N SER A 211 14.45 21.64 -15.98
CA SER A 211 14.97 20.54 -16.79
C SER A 211 15.58 19.47 -15.89
N PHE A 212 15.39 18.21 -16.26
CA PHE A 212 15.88 17.05 -15.50
C PHE A 212 16.72 16.19 -16.42
N SER A 213 17.75 15.56 -15.87
CA SER A 213 18.74 14.80 -16.65
C SER A 213 18.22 13.42 -17.06
N GLY A 214 17.38 12.82 -16.23
CA GLY A 214 16.69 11.57 -16.51
C GLY A 214 15.26 11.75 -17.00
N GLN A 215 14.63 10.64 -17.38
CA GLN A 215 13.27 10.63 -17.90
C GLN A 215 12.51 9.39 -17.46
N ARG A 216 11.24 9.59 -17.06
CA ARG A 216 10.31 8.49 -16.82
C ARG A 216 9.95 7.87 -18.17
N ARG A 217 10.13 6.55 -18.32
CA ARG A 217 9.81 5.88 -19.59
C ARG A 217 8.31 5.99 -19.89
N PRO A 218 7.90 6.23 -21.14
CA PRO A 218 6.50 6.40 -21.50
C PRO A 218 5.67 5.15 -21.19
N VAL A 219 4.37 5.37 -20.95
CA VAL A 219 3.35 4.35 -20.64
C VAL A 219 3.24 3.26 -21.73
N HIS A 220 3.78 3.52 -22.93
CA HIS A 220 3.76 2.63 -24.08
C HIS A 220 5.15 2.53 -24.70
N TYR A 221 5.93 1.53 -24.29
CA TYR A 221 6.99 1.01 -25.16
C TYR A 221 6.37 -0.07 -26.06
N LYS A 222 6.29 0.19 -27.37
CA LYS A 222 6.08 -0.86 -28.39
C LYS A 222 7.42 -1.59 -28.53
N GLY A 223 7.58 -2.69 -27.80
CA GLY A 223 8.78 -3.52 -27.82
C GLY A 223 8.46 -5.00 -27.68
N MET A 224 9.20 -5.81 -28.42
CA MET A 224 8.88 -7.12 -29.02
C MET A 224 8.40 -8.27 -28.11
N TYR A 225 8.27 -8.10 -26.79
CA TYR A 225 7.91 -9.19 -25.87
C TYR A 225 6.72 -8.92 -24.94
N LYS A 226 6.13 -7.72 -24.95
CA LYS A 226 4.82 -7.44 -24.35
C LYS A 226 4.09 -6.37 -25.15
N LYS A 227 2.84 -6.66 -25.54
CA LYS A 227 1.95 -5.73 -26.28
C LYS A 227 1.61 -4.47 -25.47
N ASP A 228 1.78 -4.52 -24.15
CA ASP A 228 1.64 -3.40 -23.20
C ASP A 228 3.01 -3.11 -22.56
N GLY A 229 3.58 -1.93 -22.81
CA GLY A 229 4.89 -1.52 -22.29
C GLY A 229 5.03 -1.61 -20.76
N PHE A 230 6.28 -1.60 -20.27
CA PHE A 230 6.55 -1.63 -18.83
C PHE A 230 6.16 -0.28 -18.19
N ARG A 231 5.24 -0.32 -17.22
CA ARG A 231 4.91 0.82 -16.36
C ARG A 231 5.86 0.88 -15.16
N GLY A 232 6.24 2.08 -14.75
CA GLY A 232 6.98 2.29 -13.50
C GLY A 232 8.51 2.24 -13.61
N LEU A 233 9.06 2.54 -14.79
CA LEU A 233 10.51 2.60 -15.02
C LEU A 233 10.98 4.05 -15.25
N TYR A 234 12.20 4.33 -14.81
CA TYR A 234 12.90 5.60 -14.98
C TYR A 234 14.27 5.33 -15.61
N THR A 235 14.64 6.14 -16.60
CA THR A 235 15.97 6.10 -17.22
C THR A 235 16.79 7.27 -16.69
N THR A 236 17.96 6.99 -16.13
CA THR A 236 18.93 8.00 -15.68
C THR A 236 19.66 8.64 -16.87
N LYS A 237 20.48 9.65 -16.62
CA LYS A 237 21.36 10.25 -17.64
C LYS A 237 22.34 9.24 -18.23
N SER A 238 22.85 8.31 -17.42
CA SER A 238 23.75 7.22 -17.84
C SER A 238 23.06 6.15 -18.70
N GLY A 239 21.72 6.14 -18.75
CA GLY A 239 20.94 5.13 -19.47
C GLY A 239 20.48 3.96 -18.59
N ASP A 240 20.84 3.95 -17.31
CA ASP A 240 20.42 2.92 -16.36
C ASP A 240 18.91 2.97 -16.13
N ILE A 241 18.31 1.79 -15.92
CA ILE A 241 16.87 1.64 -15.75
C ILE A 241 16.58 1.27 -14.30
N ILE A 242 15.86 2.15 -13.59
CA ILE A 242 15.46 1.95 -12.20
C ILE A 242 13.94 2.03 -12.05
N ASN A 243 13.42 1.63 -10.89
CA ASN A 243 12.01 1.81 -10.57
C ASN A 243 11.69 3.30 -10.35
N SER A 244 10.68 3.82 -11.04
CA SER A 244 10.34 5.25 -10.99
C SER A 244 9.76 5.71 -9.66
N ASP A 245 9.08 4.82 -8.94
CA ASP A 245 8.43 5.16 -7.67
C ASP A 245 9.47 5.07 -6.53
N LEU A 246 10.46 4.18 -6.63
CA LEU A 246 11.65 4.23 -5.75
C LEU A 246 12.50 5.47 -6.01
N ASN A 247 12.69 5.88 -7.27
CA ASN A 247 13.34 7.16 -7.59
C ASN A 247 12.59 8.35 -6.96
N GLY A 248 11.24 8.34 -7.04
CA GLY A 248 10.38 9.32 -6.38
C GLY A 248 10.60 9.35 -4.87
N SER A 249 10.52 8.19 -4.20
CA SER A 249 10.79 8.03 -2.77
C SER A 249 12.18 8.54 -2.36
N ALA A 250 13.23 8.19 -3.10
CA ALA A 250 14.60 8.64 -2.79
C ALA A 250 14.75 10.17 -2.94
N ASN A 251 14.09 10.77 -3.94
CA ASN A 251 14.04 12.21 -4.12
C ASN A 251 13.25 12.92 -3.01
N ILE A 252 12.18 12.31 -2.48
CA ILE A 252 11.45 12.82 -1.32
C ILE A 252 12.39 12.89 -0.11
N LEU A 253 13.12 11.81 0.17
CA LEU A 253 14.09 11.77 1.27
C LEU A 253 15.16 12.85 1.09
N ARG A 254 15.76 12.95 -0.11
CA ARG A 254 16.80 13.94 -0.41
C ARG A 254 16.29 15.37 -0.29
N LYS A 255 15.05 15.64 -0.67
CA LYS A 255 14.46 16.97 -0.61
C LYS A 255 14.20 17.40 0.83
N ALA A 256 13.76 16.47 1.69
CA ALA A 256 13.62 16.72 3.13
C ALA A 256 14.98 16.86 3.83
N PHE A 257 15.94 16.01 3.46
CA PHE A 257 17.27 15.93 4.07
C PHE A 257 18.35 15.89 2.97
N PRO A 258 18.86 17.05 2.51
CA PRO A 258 19.85 17.11 1.42
C PRO A 258 21.13 16.31 1.69
N ASN A 259 21.51 16.18 2.97
CA ASN A 259 22.70 15.46 3.42
C ASN A 259 22.42 14.00 3.83
N ALA A 260 21.20 13.49 3.61
CA ALA A 260 20.78 12.14 4.00
C ALA A 260 21.69 11.02 3.51
N PHE A 261 22.43 11.25 2.42
CA PHE A 261 23.24 10.26 1.72
C PHE A 261 24.71 10.69 1.54
N THR A 262 25.17 11.70 2.29
CA THR A 262 26.57 12.17 2.19
C THR A 262 27.53 11.20 2.87
N GLU A 263 27.21 10.78 4.09
CA GLU A 263 28.00 9.83 4.91
C GLU A 263 27.25 8.51 5.16
N LYS A 264 26.11 8.34 4.50
CA LYS A 264 25.19 7.21 4.65
C LYS A 264 24.94 6.59 3.27
N PRO A 265 24.70 5.27 3.19
CA PRO A 265 24.49 4.58 1.93
C PRO A 265 23.25 5.12 1.18
N ALA A 266 23.40 5.33 -0.13
CA ALA A 266 22.27 5.56 -1.01
C ALA A 266 21.41 4.29 -1.16
N PRO A 267 20.12 4.40 -1.54
CA PRO A 267 19.27 3.24 -1.74
C PRO A 267 19.79 2.40 -2.92
N ASP A 268 19.94 1.10 -2.71
CA ASP A 268 20.15 0.16 -3.81
C ASP A 268 18.80 -0.14 -4.49
N PHE A 269 18.64 0.35 -5.71
CA PHE A 269 17.42 0.16 -6.50
C PHE A 269 17.22 -1.28 -7.01
N ASN A 270 18.22 -2.16 -6.85
CA ASN A 270 18.12 -3.58 -7.18
C ASN A 270 17.75 -4.45 -5.96
N SER A 271 18.09 -3.99 -4.76
CA SER A 271 17.70 -4.65 -3.50
C SER A 271 16.30 -4.23 -3.08
N VAL A 272 15.29 -4.99 -3.50
CA VAL A 272 13.88 -4.64 -3.32
C VAL A 272 13.06 -5.81 -2.76
N VAL A 273 12.35 -5.57 -1.66
CA VAL A 273 11.35 -6.48 -1.11
C VAL A 273 9.96 -6.07 -1.59
N ILE A 274 9.27 -6.98 -2.29
CA ILE A 274 7.94 -6.71 -2.85
C ILE A 274 6.85 -7.37 -1.99
N ILE A 275 5.99 -6.54 -1.40
CA ILE A 275 4.91 -6.95 -0.51
C ILE A 275 3.58 -6.82 -1.27
N ARG A 276 2.99 -7.96 -1.67
CA ARG A 276 1.68 -7.96 -2.34
C ARG A 276 0.53 -7.88 -1.36
N HIS A 277 0.67 -8.58 -0.24
CA HIS A 277 -0.23 -8.51 0.89
C HIS A 277 0.53 -8.91 2.16
N PRO A 278 0.44 -8.15 3.27
CA PRO A 278 1.17 -8.46 4.51
C PRO A 278 0.90 -9.85 5.08
N ASP A 279 -0.34 -10.35 4.95
CA ASP A 279 -0.70 -11.70 5.42
C ASP A 279 -0.24 -12.85 4.49
N GLU A 280 0.35 -12.57 3.33
CA GLU A 280 0.60 -13.62 2.32
C GLU A 280 1.55 -14.71 2.84
N GLU A 281 2.60 -14.33 3.56
CA GLU A 281 3.53 -15.29 4.18
C GLU A 281 2.85 -16.11 5.27
N LYS A 282 2.05 -15.46 6.13
CA LYS A 282 1.27 -16.16 7.17
C LYS A 282 0.32 -17.18 6.54
N VAL A 283 -0.36 -16.82 5.46
CA VAL A 283 -1.25 -17.72 4.70
C VAL A 283 -0.46 -18.89 4.10
N LYS A 284 0.70 -18.63 3.48
CA LYS A 284 1.57 -19.68 2.94
C LYS A 284 2.04 -20.64 4.04
N ASN A 285 2.47 -20.12 5.19
CA ASN A 285 2.94 -20.92 6.32
C ASN A 285 1.80 -21.75 6.93
N ASN A 286 0.62 -21.15 7.12
CA ASN A 286 -0.57 -21.87 7.58
C ASN A 286 -0.97 -22.98 6.61
N ARG A 287 -0.95 -22.71 5.30
CA ARG A 287 -1.22 -23.71 4.27
C ARG A 287 -0.21 -24.85 4.34
N LYS A 288 1.09 -24.56 4.43
CA LYS A 288 2.14 -25.57 4.60
C LYS A 288 1.88 -26.44 5.82
N LYS A 289 1.58 -25.85 6.98
CA LYS A 289 1.24 -26.56 8.22
C LYS A 289 0.03 -27.48 8.03
N GLN A 290 -1.06 -26.96 7.45
CA GLN A 290 -2.29 -27.73 7.20
C GLN A 290 -2.08 -28.89 6.23
N THR A 291 -1.22 -28.72 5.21
CA THR A 291 -0.91 -29.77 4.24
C THR A 291 0.15 -30.76 4.72
N ALA A 292 0.95 -30.39 5.74
CA ALA A 292 1.97 -31.24 6.33
C ALA A 292 1.41 -32.27 7.31
N VAL A 293 0.22 -32.03 7.88
CA VAL A 293 -0.51 -33.05 8.65
C VAL A 293 -0.83 -34.20 7.68
N GLN A 294 -0.24 -35.38 7.92
CA GLN A 294 -0.60 -36.59 7.17
C GLN A 294 -2.12 -36.73 7.21
N LYS A 295 -2.75 -36.82 6.03
CA LYS A 295 -4.17 -37.19 5.94
C LYS A 295 -4.34 -38.54 6.62
N GLN A 296 -4.75 -38.56 7.88
CA GLN A 296 -5.37 -39.75 8.44
C GLN A 296 -6.58 -40.05 7.56
N ASP A 297 -6.64 -41.26 7.01
CA ASP A 297 -7.77 -41.67 6.22
C ASP A 297 -9.05 -41.40 7.02
N SER A 298 -10.03 -40.76 6.41
CA SER A 298 -11.28 -40.47 7.10
C SER A 298 -11.87 -41.78 7.65
N HIS A 299 -12.56 -41.73 8.79
CA HIS A 299 -13.21 -42.91 9.38
C HIS A 299 -14.05 -43.69 8.34
N ALA A 300 -14.67 -42.99 7.39
CA ALA A 300 -15.39 -43.58 6.27
C ALA A 300 -14.50 -44.37 5.30
N LYS A 301 -13.32 -43.84 4.95
CA LYS A 301 -12.35 -44.52 4.10
C LYS A 301 -11.74 -45.75 4.81
N ILE A 302 -11.39 -45.62 6.09
CA ILE A 302 -10.93 -46.74 6.93
C ILE A 302 -12.01 -47.84 7.00
N LYS A 303 -13.28 -47.48 7.22
CA LYS A 303 -14.40 -48.43 7.28
C LYS A 303 -14.65 -49.15 5.94
N ARG A 304 -14.52 -48.44 4.82
CA ARG A 304 -14.61 -49.03 3.47
C ARG A 304 -13.46 -50.00 3.19
N GLN A 305 -12.25 -49.64 3.60
CA GLN A 305 -11.07 -50.50 3.45
C GLN A 305 -11.24 -51.79 4.26
N ARG A 306 -11.61 -51.68 5.55
CA ARG A 306 -11.92 -52.84 6.41
C ARG A 306 -12.98 -53.76 5.81
N LYS A 307 -14.04 -53.20 5.22
CA LYS A 307 -15.08 -54.00 4.53
C LYS A 307 -14.53 -54.71 3.28
N LYS A 308 -13.68 -54.06 2.49
CA LYS A 308 -13.03 -54.69 1.32
C LYS A 308 -12.09 -55.81 1.74
N ASP A 309 -11.30 -55.60 2.78
CA ASP A 309 -10.35 -56.60 3.29
C ASP A 309 -11.06 -57.80 3.90
N ALA A 310 -12.15 -57.58 4.65
CA ALA A 310 -13.01 -58.66 5.15
C ALA A 310 -13.65 -59.47 4.00
N LYS A 311 -14.01 -58.82 2.89
CA LYS A 311 -14.57 -59.49 1.71
C LYS A 311 -13.51 -60.30 0.96
N ARG A 312 -12.27 -59.81 0.88
CA ARG A 312 -11.12 -60.55 0.34
C ARG A 312 -10.76 -61.78 1.18
N LYS A 313 -10.81 -61.67 2.52
CA LYS A 313 -10.57 -62.83 3.41
C LYS A 313 -11.64 -63.92 3.33
N LYS A 314 -12.87 -63.58 2.93
CA LYS A 314 -13.96 -64.56 2.76
C LYS A 314 -13.92 -65.31 1.42
N HIS A 315 -13.20 -64.80 0.43
CA HIS A 315 -12.96 -65.48 -0.84
C HIS A 315 -11.46 -65.37 -1.19
N PRO A 316 -10.60 -66.19 -0.56
CA PRO A 316 -9.23 -66.32 -1.05
C PRO A 316 -9.32 -66.88 -2.47
N ALA A 317 -8.68 -66.21 -3.43
CA ALA A 317 -8.55 -66.74 -4.77
C ALA A 317 -7.86 -68.10 -4.68
N ALA A 318 -8.52 -69.13 -5.22
CA ALA A 318 -7.96 -70.47 -5.39
C ALA A 318 -6.83 -70.44 -6.43
#